data_AF-A0A432UWB2-F1
#
_entry.id   AF-A0A432UWB2-F1
#
_cell.length_a   1.000
_cell.length_b   1.000
_cell.length_c   1.000
_cell.angle_alpha   90.00
_cell.angle_beta   90.00
_cell.angle_gamma   90.00
#
_symmetry.space_group_name_H-M   'P 1'
#
loop_
_entity.id
_entity.type
_entity.pdbx_description
1 polymer ?
#
loop_
_entity_poly.entity_id
_entity_poly.type
_entity_poly.pdbx_seq_one_letter_code
_entity_poly.pdbx_strand_id
1 'polypeptide(L)'
;MLLNPSIMALILVSAVVSLMLLLSSAFSIKIVRHWDILSGSELQLQLERSTYLISTLLIFAFIAELISLLLFIYNAEAMSSQFVGAMCATGVLNINAWGWPTLFLKIAIFFSGTIWLALNYLDNQGYDYPLIKLKYSLLLFITPLVIIEAAVQLRYFLALDPDVITSCCGALFTPESTGIAAEVSGLEPHTAMIALYGTGAAAILSGSWYHWKHSGGLLFSVSSVAAFVVALAAIVSYVALYIYEHPHHHCPFCLLKSGHDFSGYFLYIPLFIATALALAAGTTSHFHKIPSLKQAIERDASRLSGLAILAFFIFYLLSTFYVLNSNLVMDGIW
;
A
#
# COMPACT_ATOMS: atom_id res chain seq x y z
N MET A 1 -10.62 -21.13 15.88
CA MET A 1 -9.47 -20.34 15.38
C MET A 1 -9.46 -18.89 15.86
N LEU A 2 -10.62 -18.23 16.06
CA LEU A 2 -10.71 -16.82 16.52
C LEU A 2 -9.93 -16.49 17.81
N LEU A 3 -9.70 -17.45 18.69
CA LEU A 3 -8.93 -17.28 19.93
C LEU A 3 -7.40 -17.27 19.72
N ASN A 4 -6.92 -17.34 18.47
CA ASN A 4 -5.51 -17.14 18.17
C ASN A 4 -5.13 -15.68 18.51
N PRO A 5 -4.07 -15.44 19.32
CA PRO A 5 -3.69 -14.09 19.74
C PRO A 5 -3.50 -13.09 18.59
N SER A 6 -2.95 -13.55 17.46
CA SER A 6 -2.72 -12.68 16.29
C SER A 6 -4.01 -12.28 15.58
N ILE A 7 -4.99 -13.19 15.49
CA ILE A 7 -6.32 -12.90 14.95
C ILE A 7 -7.08 -11.93 15.88
N MET A 8 -7.03 -12.18 17.20
CA MET A 8 -7.64 -11.27 18.18
C MET A 8 -7.03 -9.87 18.10
N ALA A 9 -5.71 -9.78 17.96
CA ALA A 9 -5.02 -8.50 17.80
C ALA A 9 -5.47 -7.76 16.52
N LEU A 10 -5.55 -8.46 15.39
CA LEU A 10 -6.01 -7.87 14.11
C LEU A 10 -7.46 -7.38 14.19
N ILE A 11 -8.36 -8.18 14.77
CA ILE A 11 -9.77 -7.78 14.97
C ILE A 11 -9.85 -6.58 15.91
N LEU A 12 -9.10 -6.59 17.01
CA LEU A 12 -9.10 -5.48 17.98
C LEU A 12 -8.58 -4.20 17.35
N VAL A 13 -7.47 -4.26 16.60
CA VAL A 13 -6.90 -3.10 15.91
C VAL A 13 -7.91 -2.55 14.90
N SER A 14 -8.47 -3.38 14.01
CA SER A 14 -9.47 -2.93 13.04
C SER A 14 -10.72 -2.33 13.71
N ALA A 15 -11.17 -2.88 14.85
CA ALA A 15 -12.31 -2.35 15.60
C ALA A 15 -11.99 -0.98 16.24
N VAL A 16 -10.83 -0.85 16.88
CA VAL A 16 -10.39 0.40 17.52
C VAL A 16 -10.17 1.49 16.48
N VAL A 17 -9.48 1.19 15.38
CA VAL A 17 -9.27 2.14 14.28
C VAL A 17 -10.59 2.55 13.65
N SER A 18 -11.48 1.59 13.35
CA SER A 18 -12.81 1.90 12.82
C SER A 18 -13.60 2.83 13.74
N LEU A 19 -13.56 2.61 15.06
CA LEU A 19 -14.20 3.49 16.03
C LEU A 19 -13.57 4.89 16.04
N MET A 20 -12.24 4.98 16.03
CA MET A 20 -11.51 6.26 15.99
C MET A 20 -11.87 7.07 14.74
N LEU A 21 -11.94 6.43 13.58
CA LEU A 21 -12.31 7.08 12.31
C LEU A 21 -13.79 7.46 12.28
N LEU A 22 -14.68 6.61 12.78
CA LEU A 22 -16.11 6.92 12.91
C LEU A 22 -16.36 8.15 13.79
N LEU A 23 -15.72 8.21 14.96
CA LEU A 23 -15.82 9.38 15.84
C LEU A 23 -15.23 10.63 15.18
N SER A 24 -14.09 10.48 14.49
CA SER A 24 -13.47 11.57 13.74
C SER A 24 -14.32 12.03 12.55
N SER A 25 -15.11 11.15 11.94
CA SER A 25 -15.98 11.49 10.81
C SER A 25 -17.09 12.48 11.19
N ALA A 26 -17.65 12.35 12.40
CA ALA A 26 -18.62 13.31 12.92
C ALA A 26 -18.00 14.70 13.07
N PHE A 27 -16.73 14.77 13.49
CA PHE A 27 -15.96 16.01 13.53
C PHE A 27 -15.65 16.54 12.12
N SER A 28 -15.26 15.68 11.19
CA SER A 28 -15.02 16.04 9.78
C SER A 28 -16.22 16.71 9.14
N ILE A 29 -17.44 16.20 9.38
CA ILE A 29 -18.68 16.81 8.86
C ILE A 29 -18.83 18.25 9.36
N LYS A 30 -18.52 18.50 10.65
CA LYS A 30 -18.59 19.85 11.22
C LYS A 30 -17.58 20.78 10.55
N ILE A 31 -16.33 20.33 10.38
CA ILE A 31 -15.27 21.10 9.71
C ILE A 31 -15.66 21.44 8.27
N VAL A 32 -16.07 20.45 7.48
CA VAL A 32 -16.41 20.65 6.07
C VAL A 32 -17.54 21.67 5.91
N ARG A 33 -18.54 21.66 6.81
CA ARG A 33 -19.70 22.55 6.76
C ARG A 33 -19.45 23.95 7.31
N HIS A 34 -18.72 24.07 8.42
CA HIS A 34 -18.71 25.32 9.22
C HIS A 34 -17.34 25.97 9.32
N TRP A 35 -16.26 25.36 8.83
CA TRP A 35 -14.93 25.95 8.95
C TRP A 35 -14.83 27.29 8.21
N ASP A 36 -14.50 28.33 8.97
CA ASP A 36 -14.24 29.68 8.50
C ASP A 36 -13.15 30.33 9.38
N ILE A 37 -11.92 30.38 8.85
CA ILE A 37 -10.74 30.89 9.55
C ILE A 37 -10.85 32.40 9.88
N LEU A 38 -11.74 33.13 9.21
CA LEU A 38 -11.97 34.56 9.47
C LEU A 38 -13.00 34.80 10.57
N SER A 39 -13.67 33.75 11.04
CA SER A 39 -14.72 33.85 12.05
C SER A 39 -14.14 33.79 13.47
N GLY A 40 -14.38 34.83 14.27
CA GLY A 40 -14.07 34.82 15.72
C GLY A 40 -15.12 34.11 16.59
N SER A 41 -15.97 33.26 16.01
CA SER A 41 -17.06 32.61 16.74
C SER A 41 -16.55 31.56 17.72
N GLU A 42 -17.30 31.32 18.80
CA GLU A 42 -16.98 30.26 19.77
C GLU A 42 -16.88 28.89 19.08
N LEU A 43 -17.75 28.63 18.10
CA LEU A 43 -17.71 27.40 17.31
C LEU A 43 -16.37 27.23 16.59
N GLN A 44 -15.89 28.28 15.91
CA GLN A 44 -14.61 28.23 15.19
C GLN A 44 -13.43 27.96 16.14
N LEU A 45 -13.38 28.63 17.30
CA LEU A 45 -12.35 28.41 18.31
C LEU A 45 -12.36 26.98 18.87
N GLN A 46 -13.56 26.39 19.05
CA GLN A 46 -13.69 24.99 19.46
C GLN A 46 -13.21 24.02 18.37
N LEU A 47 -13.49 24.31 17.10
CA LEU A 47 -13.04 23.51 15.95
C LEU A 47 -11.50 23.54 15.81
N GLU A 48 -10.88 24.71 15.97
CA GLU A 48 -9.42 24.86 15.93
C GLU A 48 -8.74 24.04 17.03
N ARG A 49 -9.19 24.17 18.28
CA ARG A 49 -8.63 23.40 19.41
C ARG A 49 -8.78 21.90 19.21
N SER A 50 -9.94 21.46 18.72
CA SER A 50 -10.24 20.04 18.52
C SER A 50 -9.45 19.42 17.36
N THR A 51 -9.08 20.22 16.36
CA THR A 51 -8.34 19.75 15.17
C THR A 51 -7.00 19.11 15.53
N TYR A 52 -6.29 19.64 16.54
CA TYR A 52 -5.00 19.07 16.97
C TYR A 52 -5.15 17.68 17.59
N LEU A 53 -6.16 17.50 18.45
CA LEU A 53 -6.45 16.21 19.08
C LEU A 53 -6.89 15.17 18.05
N ILE A 54 -7.79 15.56 17.14
CA ILE A 54 -8.27 14.66 16.07
C ILE A 54 -7.15 14.30 15.11
N SER A 55 -6.31 15.26 14.71
CA SER A 55 -5.17 15.00 13.83
C SER A 55 -4.19 13.99 14.46
N THR A 56 -3.89 14.16 15.75
CA THR A 56 -3.04 13.22 16.50
C THR A 56 -3.66 11.83 16.57
N LEU A 57 -4.95 11.74 16.87
CA LEU A 57 -5.71 10.48 16.88
C LEU A 57 -5.60 9.75 15.53
N LEU A 58 -5.74 10.48 14.43
CA LEU A 58 -5.67 9.93 13.08
C LEU A 58 -4.26 9.48 12.68
N ILE A 59 -3.21 10.17 13.14
CA ILE A 59 -1.83 9.72 12.96
C ILE A 59 -1.64 8.34 13.61
N PHE A 60 -2.08 8.17 14.86
CA PHE A 60 -2.01 6.87 15.53
C PHE A 60 -2.86 5.81 14.83
N ALA A 61 -4.05 6.18 14.34
CA ALA A 61 -4.91 5.28 13.58
C ALA A 61 -4.23 4.75 12.31
N PHE A 62 -3.61 5.62 11.51
CA PHE A 62 -2.91 5.19 10.29
C PHE A 62 -1.61 4.42 10.56
N ILE A 63 -0.90 4.71 11.65
CA ILE A 63 0.23 3.89 12.11
C ILE A 63 -0.27 2.49 12.51
N ALA A 64 -1.40 2.40 13.22
CA ALA A 64 -2.00 1.14 13.59
C ALA A 64 -2.44 0.33 12.36
N GLU A 65 -2.96 0.97 11.31
CA GLU A 65 -3.27 0.31 10.03
C GLU A 65 -2.03 -0.22 9.31
N LEU A 66 -0.91 0.52 9.33
CA LEU A 66 0.36 0.02 8.80
C LEU A 66 0.82 -1.24 9.56
N ILE A 67 0.78 -1.21 10.88
CA ILE A 67 1.12 -2.37 11.72
C ILE A 67 0.15 -3.53 11.46
N SER A 68 -1.15 -3.22 11.29
CA SER A 68 -2.20 -4.19 10.95
C SER A 68 -1.93 -4.88 9.62
N LEU A 69 -1.51 -4.15 8.57
CA LEU A 69 -1.12 -4.71 7.28
C LEU A 69 0.04 -5.70 7.42
N LEU A 70 1.10 -5.32 8.12
CA LEU A 70 2.26 -6.20 8.33
C LEU A 70 1.89 -7.43 9.15
N LEU A 71 1.11 -7.24 10.23
CA LEU A 71 0.66 -8.31 11.10
C LEU A 71 -0.28 -9.28 10.37
N PHE A 72 -1.11 -8.78 9.45
CA PHE A 72 -2.01 -9.61 8.63
C PHE A 72 -1.24 -10.54 7.70
N ILE A 73 -0.21 -10.02 7.01
CA ILE A 73 0.66 -10.84 6.16
C ILE A 73 1.41 -11.88 6.99
N TYR A 74 1.98 -11.47 8.14
CA TYR A 74 2.64 -12.38 9.06
C TYR A 74 1.70 -13.48 9.57
N ASN A 75 0.48 -13.12 9.96
CA ASN A 75 -0.53 -14.06 10.42
C ASN A 75 -0.90 -15.07 9.33
N ALA A 76 -1.14 -14.61 8.10
CA ALA A 76 -1.44 -15.49 6.97
C ALA A 76 -0.30 -16.49 6.69
N GLU A 77 0.95 -16.05 6.81
CA GLU A 77 2.10 -16.92 6.64
C GLU A 77 2.25 -17.94 7.79
N ALA A 78 2.15 -17.49 9.04
CA ALA A 78 2.26 -18.34 10.22
C ALA A 78 1.14 -19.40 10.30
N MET A 79 -0.03 -19.10 9.74
CA MET A 79 -1.17 -20.01 9.69
C MET A 79 -1.09 -21.04 8.57
N SER A 80 -0.14 -20.94 7.63
CA SER A 80 -0.03 -21.88 6.49
C SER A 80 0.03 -23.34 6.92
N SER A 81 0.81 -23.65 7.95
CA SER A 81 0.93 -25.01 8.50
C SER A 81 -0.34 -25.58 9.15
N GLN A 82 -1.36 -24.75 9.40
CA GLN A 82 -2.59 -25.15 10.08
C GLN A 82 -3.72 -25.54 9.10
N PHE A 83 -3.52 -25.35 7.80
CA PHE A 83 -4.53 -25.66 6.77
C PHE A 83 -3.99 -26.65 5.75
N VAL A 84 -4.82 -27.62 5.35
CA VAL A 84 -4.45 -28.63 4.37
C VAL A 84 -4.29 -27.98 2.99
N GLY A 85 -3.10 -28.12 2.38
CA GLY A 85 -2.79 -27.55 1.06
C GLY A 85 -2.22 -26.13 1.08
N ALA A 86 -2.25 -25.43 2.23
CA ALA A 86 -1.70 -24.09 2.35
C ALA A 86 -0.16 -24.12 2.51
N MET A 87 0.57 -23.90 1.42
CA MET A 87 2.04 -23.93 1.44
C MET A 87 2.69 -22.58 1.79
N CYS A 88 2.08 -21.45 1.42
CA CYS A 88 2.49 -20.07 1.75
C CYS A 88 1.24 -19.27 2.13
N ALA A 89 1.39 -18.00 2.52
CA ALA A 89 0.26 -17.10 2.79
C ALA A 89 -0.78 -17.06 1.65
N THR A 90 -0.40 -17.26 0.37
CA THR A 90 -1.35 -17.40 -0.75
C THR A 90 -2.40 -18.49 -0.50
N GLY A 91 -2.00 -19.64 0.02
CA GLY A 91 -2.94 -20.73 0.30
C GLY A 91 -3.93 -20.33 1.38
N VAL A 92 -3.46 -19.65 2.42
CA VAL A 92 -4.28 -19.16 3.54
C VAL A 92 -5.24 -18.05 3.11
N LEU A 93 -4.79 -17.15 2.25
CA LEU A 93 -5.65 -16.09 1.67
C LEU A 93 -6.72 -16.66 0.73
N ASN A 94 -6.50 -17.84 0.15
CA ASN A 94 -7.43 -18.51 -0.77
C ASN A 94 -8.41 -19.48 -0.11
N ILE A 95 -8.36 -19.69 1.21
CA ILE A 95 -9.29 -20.58 1.92
C ILE A 95 -10.75 -20.17 1.70
N ASN A 96 -11.00 -18.86 1.61
CA ASN A 96 -12.32 -18.33 1.29
C ASN A 96 -12.21 -17.04 0.47
N ALA A 97 -13.35 -16.55 -0.01
CA ALA A 97 -13.43 -15.39 -0.91
C ALA A 97 -12.98 -14.05 -0.29
N TRP A 98 -12.73 -13.97 1.02
CA TRP A 98 -12.50 -12.69 1.73
C TRP A 98 -11.02 -12.39 2.01
N GLY A 99 -10.11 -13.37 1.89
CA GLY A 99 -8.70 -13.20 2.24
C GLY A 99 -7.97 -12.18 1.35
N TRP A 100 -7.99 -12.40 0.03
CA TRP A 100 -7.40 -11.47 -0.94
C TRP A 100 -8.04 -10.06 -0.92
N PRO A 101 -9.37 -9.91 -0.89
CA PRO A 101 -10.00 -8.59 -0.71
C PRO A 101 -9.52 -7.86 0.56
N THR A 102 -9.33 -8.57 1.67
CA THR A 102 -8.80 -7.98 2.91
C THR A 102 -7.41 -7.39 2.68
N LEU A 103 -6.50 -8.15 2.06
CA LEU A 103 -5.15 -7.68 1.76
C LEU A 103 -5.16 -6.42 0.86
N PHE A 104 -5.95 -6.44 -0.21
CA PHE A 104 -6.04 -5.31 -1.13
C PHE A 104 -6.64 -4.07 -0.47
N LEU A 105 -7.66 -4.23 0.38
CA LEU A 105 -8.23 -3.13 1.15
C LEU A 105 -7.21 -2.53 2.12
N LYS A 106 -6.45 -3.35 2.84
CA LYS A 106 -5.37 -2.85 3.72
C LYS A 106 -4.30 -2.07 2.95
N ILE A 107 -3.89 -2.55 1.79
CA ILE A 107 -2.94 -1.84 0.91
C ILE A 107 -3.53 -0.49 0.44
N ALA A 108 -4.81 -0.47 0.03
CA ALA A 108 -5.49 0.75 -0.39
C ALA A 108 -5.63 1.76 0.76
N ILE A 109 -5.93 1.31 1.97
CA ILE A 109 -5.99 2.14 3.18
C ILE A 109 -4.62 2.68 3.56
N PHE A 110 -3.55 1.89 3.44
CA PHE A 110 -2.18 2.35 3.67
C PHE A 110 -1.82 3.53 2.76
N PHE A 111 -2.08 3.43 1.45
CA PHE A 111 -1.82 4.53 0.52
C PHE A 111 -2.75 5.73 0.73
N SER A 112 -4.02 5.49 1.05
CA SER A 112 -4.98 6.57 1.36
C SER A 112 -4.58 7.33 2.63
N GLY A 113 -4.13 6.62 3.66
CA GLY A 113 -3.59 7.18 4.90
C GLY A 113 -2.31 7.96 4.63
N THR A 114 -1.43 7.49 3.75
CA THR A 114 -0.24 8.22 3.31
C THR A 114 -0.60 9.58 2.70
N ILE A 115 -1.59 9.63 1.81
CA ILE A 115 -2.07 10.88 1.21
C ILE A 115 -2.66 11.79 2.31
N TRP A 116 -3.48 11.25 3.21
CA TRP A 116 -4.06 12.03 4.30
C TRP A 116 -2.99 12.63 5.22
N LEU A 117 -1.97 11.84 5.60
CA LEU A 117 -0.85 12.27 6.43
C LEU A 117 -0.02 13.36 5.74
N ALA A 118 0.22 13.23 4.44
CA ALA A 118 0.93 14.23 3.64
C ALA A 118 0.15 15.56 3.60
N LEU A 119 -1.16 15.50 3.35
CA LEU A 119 -2.03 16.68 3.37
C LEU A 119 -2.07 17.32 4.77
N ASN A 120 -2.17 16.52 5.82
CA ASN A 120 -2.20 17.02 7.19
C ASN A 120 -0.88 17.70 7.60
N TYR A 121 0.26 17.10 7.24
CA TYR A 121 1.57 17.70 7.48
C TYR A 121 1.73 19.02 6.72
N LEU A 122 1.31 19.07 5.45
CA LEU A 122 1.40 20.27 4.63
C LEU A 122 0.48 21.39 5.12
N ASP A 123 -0.76 21.06 5.47
CA ASP A 123 -1.76 22.01 5.99
C ASP A 123 -1.25 22.73 7.25
N ASN A 124 -0.54 22.01 8.12
CA ASN A 124 0.05 22.56 9.34
C ASN A 124 1.25 23.51 9.09
N GLN A 125 1.74 23.63 7.85
CA GLN A 125 2.79 24.60 7.48
C GLN A 125 2.20 25.94 7.00
N GLY A 126 0.94 25.95 6.56
CA GLY A 126 0.27 27.16 6.11
C GLY A 126 -0.35 27.91 7.29
N TYR A 127 -0.16 29.23 7.35
CA TYR A 127 -0.77 30.06 8.39
C TYR A 127 -2.31 30.16 8.29
N ASP A 128 -2.88 29.79 7.14
CA ASP A 128 -4.30 29.91 6.78
C ASP A 128 -5.06 28.58 6.73
N TYR A 129 -4.41 27.45 7.06
CA TYR A 129 -5.00 26.09 7.01
C TYR A 129 -5.80 25.80 5.73
N PRO A 130 -5.19 25.97 4.54
CA PRO A 130 -5.93 26.03 3.29
C PRO A 130 -6.44 24.66 2.84
N LEU A 131 -5.93 23.55 3.39
CA LEU A 131 -6.27 22.18 3.02
C LEU A 131 -7.18 21.49 4.04
N ILE A 132 -7.59 22.17 5.10
CA ILE A 132 -8.34 21.54 6.19
C ILE A 132 -9.67 20.93 5.72
N LYS A 133 -10.45 21.63 4.90
CA LYS A 133 -11.69 21.08 4.32
C LYS A 133 -11.42 19.89 3.41
N LEU A 134 -10.31 19.89 2.68
CA LEU A 134 -9.93 18.80 1.78
C LEU A 134 -9.53 17.55 2.57
N LYS A 135 -8.63 17.66 3.55
CA LYS A 135 -8.17 16.50 4.34
C LYS A 135 -9.31 15.86 5.14
N TYR A 136 -10.24 16.66 5.67
CA TYR A 136 -11.41 16.14 6.37
C TYR A 136 -12.49 15.60 5.42
N SER A 137 -12.63 16.14 4.22
CA SER A 137 -13.45 15.50 3.16
C SER A 137 -12.88 14.15 2.74
N LEU A 138 -11.56 14.05 2.57
CA LEU A 138 -10.88 12.79 2.29
C LEU A 138 -11.10 11.78 3.43
N LEU A 139 -11.08 12.22 4.69
CA LEU A 139 -11.36 11.34 5.82
C LEU A 139 -12.77 10.73 5.76
N LEU A 140 -13.77 11.48 5.29
CA LEU A 140 -15.13 10.96 5.09
C LEU A 140 -15.20 9.86 4.03
N PHE A 141 -14.27 9.84 3.08
CA PHE A 141 -14.13 8.77 2.10
C PHE A 141 -13.31 7.57 2.64
N ILE A 142 -12.26 7.84 3.42
CA ILE A 142 -11.43 6.78 4.03
C ILE A 142 -12.21 5.99 5.09
N THR A 143 -13.07 6.67 5.86
CA THR A 143 -13.85 6.03 6.95
C THR A 143 -14.67 4.83 6.48
N PRO A 144 -15.55 4.92 5.45
CA PRO A 144 -16.27 3.75 4.96
C PRO A 144 -15.35 2.68 4.39
N LEU A 145 -14.22 3.05 3.78
CA LEU A 145 -13.24 2.09 3.28
C LEU A 145 -12.65 1.23 4.42
N VAL A 146 -12.29 1.85 5.54
CA VAL A 146 -11.79 1.16 6.75
C VAL A 146 -12.87 0.28 7.40
N ILE A 147 -14.12 0.74 7.45
CA ILE A 147 -15.23 -0.08 7.97
C ILE A 147 -15.47 -1.31 7.10
N ILE A 148 -15.42 -1.14 5.77
CA ILE A 148 -15.54 -2.25 4.82
C ILE A 148 -14.38 -3.23 5.02
N GLU A 149 -13.14 -2.73 5.14
CA GLU A 149 -11.98 -3.57 5.45
C GLU A 149 -12.18 -4.37 6.74
N ALA A 150 -12.57 -3.72 7.83
CA ALA A 150 -12.78 -4.39 9.10
C ALA A 150 -13.87 -5.47 9.01
N ALA A 151 -14.96 -5.20 8.27
CA ALA A 151 -16.03 -6.17 8.04
C ALA A 151 -15.60 -7.35 7.17
N VAL A 152 -14.84 -7.10 6.09
CA VAL A 152 -14.28 -8.13 5.21
C VAL A 152 -13.26 -8.98 5.98
N GLN A 153 -12.37 -8.37 6.75
CA GLN A 153 -11.41 -9.08 7.60
C GLN A 153 -12.11 -9.94 8.65
N LEU A 154 -13.15 -9.41 9.31
CA LEU A 154 -13.91 -10.18 10.28
C LEU A 154 -14.60 -11.38 9.63
N ARG A 155 -15.21 -11.19 8.45
CA ARG A 155 -15.80 -12.29 7.67
C ARG A 155 -14.76 -13.31 7.23
N TYR A 156 -13.57 -12.86 6.82
CA TYR A 156 -12.45 -13.73 6.49
C TYR A 156 -12.13 -14.67 7.65
N PHE A 157 -11.91 -14.12 8.85
CA PHE A 157 -11.57 -14.92 10.03
C PHE A 157 -12.72 -15.78 10.56
N LEU A 158 -13.97 -15.32 10.46
CA LEU A 158 -15.15 -16.10 10.84
C LEU A 158 -15.40 -17.29 9.90
N ALA A 159 -15.05 -17.14 8.63
CA ALA A 159 -15.19 -18.16 7.59
C ALA A 159 -13.91 -18.98 7.37
N LEU A 160 -12.96 -18.97 8.31
CA LEU A 160 -11.82 -19.87 8.27
C LEU A 160 -12.24 -21.27 8.71
N ASP A 161 -12.12 -22.22 7.80
CA ASP A 161 -12.41 -23.63 8.02
C ASP A 161 -11.13 -24.47 7.73
N PRO A 162 -10.53 -25.11 8.75
CA PRO A 162 -9.37 -25.99 8.60
C PRO A 162 -9.58 -27.16 7.65
N ASP A 163 -10.82 -27.62 7.50
CA ASP A 163 -11.16 -28.83 6.74
C ASP A 163 -11.30 -28.53 5.24
N VAL A 164 -11.32 -27.25 4.84
CA VAL A 164 -11.29 -26.85 3.44
C VAL A 164 -9.88 -27.04 2.89
N ILE A 165 -9.77 -27.96 1.92
CA ILE A 165 -8.53 -28.16 1.16
C ILE A 165 -8.37 -26.96 0.22
N THR A 166 -7.41 -26.09 0.53
CA THR A 166 -7.08 -24.95 -0.35
C THR A 166 -6.15 -25.42 -1.46
N SER A 167 -6.32 -24.84 -2.65
CA SER A 167 -5.44 -25.10 -3.78
C SER A 167 -4.01 -24.69 -3.44
N CYS A 168 -3.06 -25.58 -3.71
CA CYS A 168 -1.65 -25.21 -3.65
C CYS A 168 -1.36 -24.12 -4.70
N CYS A 169 -0.32 -23.33 -4.48
CA CYS A 169 0.08 -22.28 -5.43
C CYS A 169 0.35 -22.83 -6.84
N GLY A 170 0.80 -24.09 -6.93
CA GLY A 170 0.98 -24.77 -8.21
C GLY A 170 -0.30 -24.98 -9.02
N ALA A 171 -1.48 -25.00 -8.40
CA ALA A 171 -2.78 -25.08 -9.11
C ALA A 171 -3.43 -23.70 -9.33
N LEU A 172 -2.97 -22.67 -8.61
CA LEU A 172 -3.48 -21.29 -8.70
C LEU A 172 -2.75 -20.45 -9.76
N PHE A 173 -1.49 -20.80 -10.04
CA PHE A 173 -0.63 -20.07 -10.98
C PHE A 173 -0.41 -20.86 -12.28
N THR A 174 -1.41 -21.63 -12.70
CA THR A 174 -1.41 -22.32 -14.00
C THR A 174 -2.28 -21.55 -15.00
N PRO A 175 -1.85 -21.40 -16.26
CA PRO A 175 -2.62 -20.67 -17.30
C PRO A 175 -4.03 -21.21 -17.53
N GLU A 176 -4.28 -22.49 -17.21
CA GLU A 176 -5.57 -23.16 -17.36
C GLU A 176 -6.56 -22.86 -16.21
N SER A 177 -6.09 -22.19 -15.15
CA SER A 177 -6.94 -21.78 -14.03
C SER A 177 -7.62 -20.44 -14.29
N THR A 178 -8.67 -20.10 -13.53
CA THR A 178 -9.42 -18.85 -13.70
C THR A 178 -9.06 -17.82 -12.63
N GLY A 179 -9.03 -16.54 -13.00
CA GLY A 179 -8.86 -15.41 -12.10
C GLY A 179 -7.53 -14.68 -12.21
N ILE A 180 -7.38 -13.61 -11.43
CA ILE A 180 -6.28 -12.64 -11.55
C ILE A 180 -4.91 -13.31 -11.31
N ALA A 181 -4.83 -14.29 -10.41
CA ALA A 181 -3.58 -15.02 -10.17
C ALA A 181 -3.09 -15.76 -11.42
N ALA A 182 -4.01 -16.42 -12.13
CA ALA A 182 -3.74 -17.16 -13.37
C ALA A 182 -3.31 -16.23 -14.51
N GLU A 183 -4.02 -15.10 -14.69
CA GLU A 183 -3.70 -14.08 -15.69
C GLU A 183 -2.33 -13.46 -15.45
N VAL A 184 -1.99 -13.18 -14.19
CA VAL A 184 -0.68 -12.63 -13.84
C VAL A 184 0.41 -13.68 -14.05
N SER A 185 0.25 -14.93 -13.59
CA SER A 185 1.28 -15.97 -13.84
C SER A 185 1.43 -16.35 -15.31
N GLY A 186 0.36 -16.23 -16.11
CA GLY A 186 0.38 -16.52 -17.53
C GLY A 186 1.03 -15.43 -18.39
N LEU A 187 1.39 -14.27 -17.80
CA LEU A 187 2.11 -13.22 -18.51
C LEU A 187 3.52 -13.71 -18.86
N GLU A 188 3.89 -13.64 -20.13
CA GLU A 188 5.22 -14.02 -20.60
C GLU A 188 6.31 -13.25 -19.83
N PRO A 189 7.37 -13.93 -19.33
CA PRO A 189 8.43 -13.28 -18.56
C PRO A 189 9.09 -12.12 -19.29
N HIS A 190 9.23 -12.22 -20.62
CA HIS A 190 9.75 -11.13 -21.47
C HIS A 190 8.89 -9.86 -21.38
N THR A 191 7.57 -10.01 -21.51
CA THR A 191 6.61 -8.91 -21.44
C THR A 191 6.59 -8.30 -20.05
N ALA A 192 6.61 -9.13 -19.01
CA ALA A 192 6.69 -8.70 -17.62
C ALA A 192 7.99 -7.89 -17.34
N MET A 193 9.13 -8.34 -17.88
CA MET A 193 10.41 -7.66 -17.78
C MET A 193 10.38 -6.27 -18.45
N ILE A 194 9.89 -6.19 -19.70
CA ILE A 194 9.78 -4.90 -20.42
C ILE A 194 8.85 -3.95 -19.65
N ALA A 195 7.70 -4.44 -19.18
CA ALA A 195 6.76 -3.63 -18.43
C ALA A 195 7.37 -3.13 -17.11
N LEU A 196 8.08 -3.99 -16.38
CA LEU A 196 8.75 -3.66 -15.12
C LEU A 196 9.74 -2.51 -15.30
N TYR A 197 10.70 -2.65 -16.22
CA TYR A 197 11.72 -1.62 -16.43
C TYR A 197 11.18 -0.40 -17.16
N GLY A 198 10.21 -0.55 -18.06
CA GLY A 198 9.57 0.57 -18.75
C GLY A 198 8.79 1.48 -17.80
N THR A 199 7.97 0.90 -16.93
CA THR A 199 7.25 1.67 -15.89
C THR A 199 8.18 2.22 -14.82
N GLY A 200 9.24 1.49 -14.46
CA GLY A 200 10.28 1.96 -13.56
C GLY A 200 11.04 3.17 -14.07
N ALA A 201 11.47 3.12 -15.34
CA ALA A 201 12.08 4.25 -16.01
C ALA A 201 11.12 5.46 -16.04
N ALA A 202 9.84 5.25 -16.35
CA ALA A 202 8.85 6.32 -16.33
C ALA A 202 8.68 6.96 -14.93
N ALA A 203 8.63 6.15 -13.87
CA ALA A 203 8.54 6.64 -12.49
C ALA A 203 9.80 7.41 -12.06
N ILE A 204 10.99 6.88 -12.36
CA ILE A 204 12.27 7.52 -12.02
C ILE A 204 12.48 8.81 -12.82
N LEU A 205 12.19 8.82 -14.13
CA LEU A 205 12.36 9.99 -14.99
C LEU A 205 11.37 11.10 -14.62
N SER A 206 10.10 10.76 -14.41
CA SER A 206 9.09 11.75 -13.97
C SER A 206 9.38 12.27 -12.55
N GLY A 207 9.87 11.40 -11.66
CA GLY A 207 10.35 11.79 -10.33
C GLY A 207 11.54 12.73 -10.39
N SER A 208 12.53 12.43 -11.24
CA SER A 208 13.72 13.27 -11.44
C SER A 208 13.34 14.62 -12.04
N TRP A 209 12.43 14.62 -13.01
CA TRP A 209 11.87 15.86 -13.57
C TRP A 209 11.18 16.68 -12.48
N TYR A 210 10.32 16.07 -11.67
CA TYR A 210 9.64 16.76 -10.57
C TYR A 210 10.62 17.28 -9.51
N HIS A 211 11.66 16.50 -9.17
CA HIS A 211 12.69 16.88 -8.21
C HIS A 211 13.44 18.17 -8.60
N TRP A 212 13.73 18.35 -9.90
CA TRP A 212 14.56 19.45 -10.41
C TRP A 212 13.72 20.63 -10.90
N LYS A 213 12.56 20.37 -11.51
CA LYS A 213 11.71 21.38 -12.13
C LYS A 213 10.54 21.81 -11.25
N HIS A 214 10.30 21.10 -10.14
CA HIS A 214 9.14 21.32 -9.24
C HIS A 214 7.79 21.31 -9.98
N SER A 215 7.73 20.65 -11.14
CA SER A 215 6.57 20.58 -12.02
C SER A 215 6.33 19.12 -12.44
N GLY A 216 5.08 18.74 -12.68
CA GLY A 216 4.72 17.37 -13.07
C GLY A 216 4.56 16.38 -11.91
N GLY A 217 4.32 16.83 -10.68
CA GLY A 217 4.15 15.93 -9.53
C GLY A 217 2.98 14.93 -9.68
N LEU A 218 1.90 15.30 -10.37
CA LEU A 218 0.81 14.36 -10.70
C LEU A 218 1.30 13.22 -11.60
N LEU A 219 2.09 13.53 -12.64
CA LEU A 219 2.67 12.52 -13.53
C LEU A 219 3.59 11.57 -12.74
N PHE A 220 4.39 12.12 -11.82
CA PHE A 220 5.23 11.30 -10.94
C PHE A 220 4.41 10.36 -10.05
N SER A 221 3.35 10.86 -9.43
CA SER A 221 2.43 10.04 -8.62
C SER A 221 1.77 8.93 -9.44
N VAL A 222 1.20 9.27 -10.61
CA VAL A 222 0.48 8.30 -11.45
C VAL A 222 1.43 7.24 -12.00
N SER A 223 2.60 7.64 -12.52
CA SER A 223 3.61 6.69 -13.01
C SER A 223 4.17 5.81 -11.90
N SER A 224 4.30 6.31 -10.67
CA SER A 224 4.74 5.51 -9.52
C SER A 224 3.70 4.50 -9.06
N VAL A 225 2.41 4.83 -9.13
CA VAL A 225 1.32 3.87 -8.89
C VAL A 225 1.26 2.82 -10.00
N ALA A 226 1.43 3.23 -11.27
CA ALA A 226 1.51 2.30 -12.38
C ALA A 226 2.70 1.35 -12.23
N ALA A 227 3.88 1.87 -11.89
CA ALA A 227 5.08 1.09 -11.61
C ALA A 227 4.87 0.13 -10.44
N PHE A 228 4.17 0.54 -9.38
CA PHE A 228 3.81 -0.34 -8.26
C PHE A 228 2.98 -1.55 -8.70
N VAL A 229 1.88 -1.31 -9.44
CA VAL A 229 1.00 -2.37 -9.91
C VAL A 229 1.72 -3.33 -10.86
N VAL A 230 2.46 -2.77 -11.83
CA VAL A 230 3.25 -3.56 -12.78
C VAL A 230 4.38 -4.32 -12.07
N ALA A 231 5.02 -3.74 -11.05
CA ALA A 231 6.03 -4.42 -10.25
C ALA A 231 5.45 -5.61 -9.49
N LEU A 232 4.26 -5.52 -8.90
CA LEU A 232 3.63 -6.67 -8.25
C LEU A 232 3.37 -7.81 -9.25
N ALA A 233 2.89 -7.48 -10.45
CA ALA A 233 2.69 -8.48 -11.50
C ALA A 233 4.03 -9.09 -11.95
N ALA A 234 5.03 -8.26 -12.26
CA ALA A 234 6.34 -8.74 -12.69
C ALA A 234 7.11 -9.51 -11.61
N ILE A 235 6.86 -9.25 -10.33
CA ILE A 235 7.39 -10.11 -9.27
C ILE A 235 6.87 -11.54 -9.44
N VAL A 236 5.58 -11.72 -9.71
CA VAL A 236 4.94 -13.04 -9.90
C VAL A 236 5.37 -13.70 -11.21
N SER A 237 5.40 -12.95 -12.32
CA SER A 237 5.60 -13.50 -13.67
C SER A 237 7.07 -13.56 -14.13
N TYR A 238 7.99 -12.91 -13.42
CA TYR A 238 9.38 -12.79 -13.86
C TYR A 238 10.37 -12.90 -12.70
N VAL A 239 10.37 -11.98 -11.74
CA VAL A 239 11.44 -11.91 -10.71
C VAL A 239 11.45 -13.16 -9.81
N ALA A 240 10.27 -13.63 -9.39
CA ALA A 240 10.15 -14.82 -8.56
C ALA A 240 10.71 -16.08 -9.24
N LEU A 241 10.54 -16.22 -10.57
CA LEU A 241 11.03 -17.37 -11.32
C LEU A 241 12.55 -17.53 -11.17
N TYR A 242 13.28 -16.41 -11.25
CA TYR A 242 14.72 -16.38 -11.09
C TYR A 242 15.15 -16.58 -9.62
N ILE A 243 14.44 -15.99 -8.66
CA ILE A 243 14.74 -16.18 -7.23
C ILE A 243 14.55 -17.64 -6.81
N TYR A 244 13.53 -18.30 -7.34
CA TYR A 244 13.26 -19.71 -7.05
C TYR A 244 14.06 -20.67 -7.91
N GLU A 245 14.73 -20.15 -8.94
CA GLU A 245 15.39 -20.94 -9.98
C GLU A 245 14.46 -21.99 -10.61
N HIS A 246 13.17 -21.67 -10.72
CA HIS A 246 12.13 -22.60 -11.16
C HIS A 246 11.06 -21.89 -12.02
N PRO A 247 10.96 -22.20 -13.33
CA PRO A 247 10.08 -21.48 -14.27
C PRO A 247 8.59 -21.50 -13.94
N HIS A 248 8.12 -22.47 -13.16
CA HIS A 248 6.70 -22.62 -12.80
C HIS A 248 6.38 -22.21 -11.36
N HIS A 249 7.33 -21.63 -10.61
CA HIS A 249 7.07 -21.21 -9.24
C HIS A 249 6.76 -19.71 -9.19
N HIS A 250 5.48 -19.35 -9.02
CA HIS A 250 5.03 -17.96 -9.09
C HIS A 250 4.55 -17.37 -7.74
N CYS A 251 4.54 -18.11 -6.62
CA CYS A 251 3.97 -17.59 -5.34
C CYS A 251 4.71 -16.31 -4.92
N PRO A 252 4.05 -15.15 -4.77
CA PRO A 252 4.71 -13.92 -4.30
C PRO A 252 5.11 -13.97 -2.82
N PHE A 253 4.47 -14.85 -2.04
CA PHE A 253 4.71 -14.96 -0.59
C PHE A 253 5.79 -15.97 -0.21
N CYS A 254 6.14 -16.93 -1.09
CA CYS A 254 7.28 -17.81 -0.83
C CYS A 254 8.59 -17.01 -0.73
N LEU A 255 8.69 -15.85 -1.39
CA LEU A 255 9.80 -14.90 -1.27
C LEU A 255 10.01 -14.40 0.17
N LEU A 256 8.97 -14.44 1.01
CA LEU A 256 9.02 -14.02 2.41
C LEU A 256 9.53 -15.12 3.35
N LYS A 257 9.79 -16.32 2.84
CA LYS A 257 10.28 -17.44 3.65
C LYS A 257 11.80 -17.45 3.77
N SER A 258 12.28 -18.06 4.85
CA SER A 258 13.71 -18.33 5.06
C SER A 258 14.33 -19.18 3.96
N GLY A 259 13.56 -20.04 3.29
CA GLY A 259 14.05 -20.87 2.18
C GLY A 259 14.50 -20.08 0.94
N HIS A 260 14.16 -18.78 0.87
CA HIS A 260 14.57 -17.87 -0.19
C HIS A 260 15.19 -16.59 0.39
N ASP A 261 15.90 -16.74 1.52
CA ASP A 261 16.66 -15.68 2.22
C ASP A 261 15.85 -14.42 2.54
N PHE A 262 14.53 -14.56 2.70
CA PHE A 262 13.62 -13.42 2.93
C PHE A 262 13.70 -12.34 1.84
N SER A 263 14.11 -12.71 0.62
CA SER A 263 14.27 -11.85 -0.57
C SER A 263 13.07 -10.93 -0.83
N GLY A 264 11.86 -11.40 -0.54
CA GLY A 264 10.63 -10.64 -0.72
C GLY A 264 10.57 -9.37 0.12
N TYR A 265 11.11 -9.36 1.36
CA TYR A 265 11.14 -8.15 2.18
C TYR A 265 12.03 -7.07 1.55
N PHE A 266 13.16 -7.46 0.96
CA PHE A 266 14.06 -6.57 0.25
C PHE A 266 13.45 -5.99 -1.03
N LEU A 267 12.42 -6.63 -1.61
CA LEU A 267 11.70 -6.12 -2.77
C LEU A 267 10.48 -5.29 -2.37
N TYR A 268 9.60 -5.82 -1.53
CA TYR A 268 8.34 -5.16 -1.18
C TYR A 268 8.53 -3.88 -0.35
N ILE A 269 9.45 -3.86 0.62
CA ILE A 269 9.65 -2.67 1.47
C ILE A 269 10.05 -1.43 0.63
N PRO A 270 11.12 -1.46 -0.18
CA PRO A 270 11.47 -0.28 -0.99
C PRO A 270 10.39 0.05 -2.02
N LEU A 271 9.69 -0.94 -2.59
CA LEU A 271 8.58 -0.70 -3.51
C LEU A 271 7.43 0.08 -2.85
N PHE A 272 6.97 -0.35 -1.68
CA PHE A 272 5.90 0.33 -0.94
C PHE A 272 6.33 1.72 -0.47
N ILE A 273 7.56 1.87 0.03
CA ILE A 273 8.11 3.17 0.46
C ILE A 273 8.20 4.13 -0.72
N ALA A 274 8.71 3.68 -1.87
CA ALA A 274 8.86 4.50 -3.07
C ALA A 274 7.50 5.05 -3.53
N THR A 275 6.50 4.18 -3.64
CA THR A 275 5.15 4.55 -4.06
C THR A 275 4.47 5.46 -3.04
N ALA A 276 4.61 5.20 -1.74
CA ALA A 276 4.04 6.05 -0.68
C ALA A 276 4.64 7.47 -0.72
N LEU A 277 5.95 7.58 -0.83
CA LEU A 277 6.64 8.87 -0.94
C LEU A 277 6.28 9.62 -2.24
N ALA A 278 6.16 8.90 -3.37
CA ALA A 278 5.74 9.49 -4.64
C ALA A 278 4.30 9.99 -4.61
N LEU A 279 3.37 9.24 -4.00
CA LEU A 279 1.99 9.68 -3.76
C LEU A 279 1.96 10.93 -2.88
N ALA A 280 2.70 10.93 -1.76
CA ALA A 280 2.77 12.09 -0.87
C ALA A 280 3.31 13.34 -1.59
N ALA A 281 4.40 13.20 -2.34
CA ALA A 281 5.00 14.31 -3.10
C ALA A 281 4.11 14.80 -4.24
N GLY A 282 3.53 13.87 -5.02
CA GLY A 282 2.76 14.23 -6.20
C GLY A 282 1.38 14.80 -5.88
N THR A 283 0.68 14.28 -4.86
CA THR A 283 -0.61 14.83 -4.42
C THR A 283 -0.48 16.23 -3.84
N THR A 284 0.57 16.48 -3.06
CA THR A 284 0.84 17.82 -2.49
C THR A 284 1.26 18.84 -3.55
N SER A 285 1.88 18.40 -4.65
CA SER A 285 2.33 19.29 -5.74
C SER A 285 1.21 20.15 -6.37
N HIS A 286 -0.04 19.69 -6.30
CA HIS A 286 -1.20 20.40 -6.83
C HIS A 286 -1.42 21.76 -6.16
N PHE A 287 -0.99 21.90 -4.90
CA PHE A 287 -1.26 23.07 -4.07
C PHE A 287 -0.14 24.13 -4.11
N HIS A 288 0.85 24.01 -5.01
CA HIS A 288 1.99 24.95 -5.10
C HIS A 288 1.58 26.40 -5.39
N LYS A 289 0.37 26.63 -5.90
CA LYS A 289 -0.18 27.97 -6.18
C LYS A 289 -0.63 28.71 -4.93
N ILE A 290 -0.80 28.00 -3.80
CA ILE A 290 -1.22 28.60 -2.54
C ILE A 290 0.02 29.26 -1.89
N PRO A 291 0.04 30.59 -1.69
CA PRO A 291 1.24 31.30 -1.25
C PRO A 291 1.82 30.80 0.07
N SER A 292 0.95 30.47 1.03
CA SER A 292 1.32 29.97 2.35
C SER A 292 2.00 28.60 2.33
N LEU A 293 1.78 27.81 1.28
CA LEU A 293 2.31 26.45 1.16
C LEU A 293 3.50 26.32 0.20
N LYS A 294 3.74 27.31 -0.66
CA LYS A 294 4.71 27.23 -1.75
C LYS A 294 6.09 26.76 -1.29
N GLN A 295 6.64 27.39 -0.26
CA GLN A 295 7.98 27.07 0.25
C GLN A 295 8.05 25.65 0.85
N ALA A 296 7.00 25.23 1.57
CA ALA A 296 6.92 23.89 2.12
C ALA A 296 6.87 22.84 0.99
N ILE A 297 6.04 23.07 -0.04
CA ILE A 297 5.92 22.17 -1.18
C ILE A 297 7.23 22.07 -1.96
N GLU A 298 7.93 23.17 -2.24
CA GLU A 298 9.21 23.12 -2.96
C GLU A 298 10.27 22.32 -2.18
N ARG A 299 10.34 22.51 -0.86
CA ARG A 299 11.23 21.75 0.02
C ARG A 299 10.88 20.27 0.06
N ASP A 300 9.60 19.95 0.26
CA ASP A 300 9.13 18.57 0.37
C ASP A 300 9.14 17.85 -0.99
N ALA A 301 8.96 18.58 -2.10
CA ALA A 301 9.10 18.07 -3.45
C ALA A 301 10.46 17.42 -3.64
N SER A 302 11.56 18.14 -3.41
CA SER A 302 12.91 17.60 -3.60
C SER A 302 13.22 16.47 -2.61
N ARG A 303 12.85 16.63 -1.33
CA ARG A 303 13.13 15.60 -0.31
C ARG A 303 12.37 14.29 -0.59
N LEU A 304 11.05 14.36 -0.76
CA LEU A 304 10.22 13.18 -0.94
C LEU A 304 10.47 12.51 -2.30
N SER A 305 10.61 13.29 -3.38
CA SER A 305 10.95 12.72 -4.70
C SER A 305 12.34 12.07 -4.70
N GLY A 306 13.34 12.68 -4.06
CA GLY A 306 14.69 12.10 -3.98
C GLY A 306 14.70 10.77 -3.23
N LEU A 307 14.00 10.70 -2.09
CA LEU A 307 13.85 9.45 -1.32
C LEU A 307 13.03 8.40 -2.09
N ALA A 308 11.97 8.80 -2.79
CA ALA A 308 11.18 7.89 -3.61
C ALA A 308 11.99 7.31 -4.79
N ILE A 309 12.78 8.14 -5.48
CA ILE A 309 13.68 7.71 -6.56
C ILE A 309 14.73 6.74 -6.01
N LEU A 310 15.33 7.04 -4.86
CA LEU A 310 16.29 6.15 -4.22
C LEU A 310 15.66 4.79 -3.90
N ALA A 311 14.46 4.78 -3.31
CA ALA A 311 13.75 3.56 -2.97
C ALA A 311 13.37 2.74 -4.22
N PHE A 312 12.88 3.38 -5.30
CA PHE A 312 12.67 2.72 -6.59
C PHE A 312 13.97 2.15 -7.15
N PHE A 313 15.05 2.94 -7.13
CA PHE A 313 16.36 2.50 -7.62
C PHE A 313 16.85 1.26 -6.87
N ILE A 314 16.71 1.23 -5.54
CA ILE A 314 17.03 0.06 -4.72
C ILE A 314 16.18 -1.15 -5.15
N PHE A 315 14.86 -0.98 -5.31
CA PHE A 315 13.97 -2.05 -5.75
C PHE A 315 14.37 -2.63 -7.11
N TYR A 316 14.63 -1.77 -8.11
CA TYR A 316 15.02 -2.22 -9.45
C TYR A 316 16.41 -2.84 -9.44
N LEU A 317 17.37 -2.26 -8.72
CA LEU A 317 18.72 -2.81 -8.58
C LEU A 317 18.70 -4.21 -7.96
N LEU A 318 17.91 -4.41 -6.89
CA LEU A 318 17.77 -5.71 -6.25
C LEU A 318 17.06 -6.72 -7.15
N SER A 319 16.01 -6.29 -7.86
CA SER A 319 15.32 -7.15 -8.84
C SER A 319 16.29 -7.62 -9.93
N THR A 320 17.09 -6.71 -10.50
CA THR A 320 18.13 -7.04 -11.47
C THR A 320 19.21 -7.93 -10.87
N PHE A 321 19.66 -7.65 -9.65
CA PHE A 321 20.66 -8.44 -8.94
C PHE A 321 20.22 -9.89 -8.77
N TYR A 322 18.97 -10.14 -8.32
CA TYR A 322 18.46 -11.50 -8.18
C TYR A 322 18.38 -12.24 -9.52
N VAL A 323 17.93 -11.57 -10.57
CA VAL A 323 17.87 -12.16 -11.91
C VAL A 323 19.26 -12.53 -12.42
N LEU A 324 20.25 -11.63 -12.29
CA LEU A 324 21.60 -11.85 -12.82
C LEU A 324 22.41 -12.90 -12.04
N ASN A 325 22.12 -13.09 -10.75
CA ASN A 325 22.80 -14.10 -9.93
C ASN A 325 22.08 -15.46 -9.91
N SER A 326 20.92 -15.58 -10.57
CA SER A 326 20.20 -16.83 -10.68
C SER A 326 20.90 -17.79 -11.64
N ASN A 327 20.91 -19.08 -11.30
CA ASN A 327 21.39 -20.14 -12.20
C ASN A 327 20.35 -20.51 -13.28
N LEU A 328 19.14 -19.93 -13.22
CA LEU A 328 18.09 -20.22 -14.18
C LEU A 328 18.37 -19.55 -15.53
N VAL A 329 18.42 -20.37 -16.57
CA VAL A 329 18.48 -19.90 -17.97
C VAL A 329 17.16 -20.25 -18.64
N MET A 330 16.39 -19.23 -19.05
CA MET A 330 15.10 -19.40 -19.71
C MET A 330 15.21 -19.40 -21.25
N ASP A 331 16.25 -20.04 -21.80
CA ASP A 331 16.44 -20.14 -23.26
C ASP A 331 15.21 -20.84 -23.89
N GLY A 332 14.47 -20.10 -24.73
CA GLY A 332 13.28 -20.59 -25.44
C GLY A 332 11.92 -20.35 -24.75
N ILE A 333 11.88 -19.73 -23.56
CA ILE A 333 10.64 -19.29 -22.87
C ILE A 333 10.48 -17.75 -22.94
N TRP A 334 11.45 -17.07 -23.55
CA TRP A 334 11.43 -15.64 -23.89
C TRP A 334 10.62 -15.34 -25.14
#